data_AF-A0A6L9ABG8-F1
#
_entry.id   AF-A0A6L9ABG8-F1
#
_cell.length_a   1.000
_cell.length_b   1.000
_cell.length_c   1.000
_cell.angle_alpha   90.00
_cell.angle_beta   90.00
_cell.angle_gamma   90.00
#
_symmetry.space_group_name_H-M   'P 1'
#
loop_
_entity.id
_entity.type
_entity.pdbx_description
1 polymer ?
#
loop_
_entity_poly.entity_id
_entity_poly.type
_entity_poly.pdbx_seq_one_letter_code
_entity_poly.pdbx_strand_id
1 'polypeptide(L)'
;MSELTDLLLQGPRSAPELRQRLAISQATFSRLVAREDRVIRFGKARATRYALLRPYRGIERIPVWRVDDAGKAHKFADIQLCWPQGSCLVTGADGDERWFDGLPWYLTDLRPQGFLGRAWGRKLAAQLNLTEDIRLWQEEDVLYALTVFSGEYTGGWLVGEGNYQRWITAQRPAAIPLDQKLTHYEQLASDALAGEIVGSSAGGEQPKFTCYAQTPSGNKHVLVKFTVPQQTAVSQRWGDLLIAESIAAQILRDGGIHAIESTVLVTSNRQVFLEAERFD
;
A
#
# COMPACT_ATOMS: atom_id res chain seq x y z
N MET A 1 18.89 1.72 28.81
CA MET A 1 18.98 0.50 27.98
C MET A 1 19.85 -0.49 28.74
N SER A 2 19.45 -1.75 28.82
CA SER A 2 20.24 -2.82 29.42
C SER A 2 21.14 -3.48 28.37
N GLU A 3 22.19 -4.18 28.80
CA GLU A 3 23.07 -4.94 27.89
C GLU A 3 22.28 -5.93 27.00
N LEU A 4 21.18 -6.49 27.53
CA LEU A 4 20.28 -7.34 26.74
C LEU A 4 19.64 -6.55 25.60
N THR A 5 19.09 -5.36 25.87
CA THR A 5 18.49 -4.53 24.83
C THR A 5 19.52 -4.07 23.80
N ASP A 6 20.76 -3.74 24.22
CA ASP A 6 21.83 -3.32 23.31
C ASP A 6 22.21 -4.44 22.33
N LEU A 7 22.27 -5.70 22.79
CA LEU A 7 22.51 -6.86 21.93
C LEU A 7 21.39 -7.09 20.90
N LEU A 8 20.15 -6.74 21.25
CA LEU A 8 18.96 -6.93 20.41
C LEU A 8 18.68 -5.75 19.46
N LEU A 9 19.35 -4.60 19.62
CA LEU A 9 19.32 -3.52 18.63
C LEU A 9 19.82 -3.96 17.24
N GLN A 10 20.65 -5.00 17.20
CA GLN A 10 21.22 -5.57 15.98
C GLN A 10 20.34 -6.67 15.36
N GLY A 11 19.21 -7.00 15.98
CA GLY A 11 18.27 -8.02 15.50
C GLY A 11 18.10 -9.23 16.40
N PRO A 12 17.29 -10.21 15.95
CA PRO A 12 16.84 -11.30 16.77
C PRO A 12 17.95 -12.29 17.09
N ARG A 13 18.03 -12.73 18.35
CA ARG A 13 19.07 -13.66 18.83
C ARG A 13 18.48 -14.84 19.60
N SER A 14 19.20 -15.96 19.64
CA SER A 14 18.80 -17.12 20.44
C SER A 14 19.15 -16.95 21.92
N ALA A 15 18.43 -17.63 22.82
CA ALA A 15 18.77 -17.63 24.26
C ALA A 15 20.22 -18.11 24.55
N PRO A 16 20.75 -19.16 23.90
CA PRO A 16 22.15 -19.53 24.05
C PRO A 16 23.13 -18.42 23.70
N GLU A 17 22.94 -17.73 22.57
CA GLU A 17 23.79 -16.61 22.15
C GLU A 17 23.77 -15.47 23.17
N LEU A 18 22.58 -15.07 23.62
CA LEU A 18 22.41 -13.98 24.58
C LEU A 18 23.06 -14.32 25.92
N ARG A 19 22.84 -15.52 26.45
CA ARG A 19 23.45 -15.98 27.72
C ARG A 19 24.96 -16.03 27.65
N GLN A 20 25.51 -16.53 26.53
CA GLN A 20 26.95 -16.60 26.33
C GLN A 20 27.57 -15.20 26.32
N ARG A 21 26.95 -14.25 25.60
CA ARG A 21 27.44 -12.86 25.54
C ARG A 21 27.33 -12.12 26.86
N LEU A 22 26.26 -12.36 27.62
CA LEU A 22 26.02 -11.74 28.93
C LEU A 22 26.75 -12.47 30.08
N ALA A 23 27.37 -13.63 29.81
CA ALA A 23 27.99 -14.49 30.82
C ALA A 23 27.06 -14.86 32.01
N ILE A 24 25.78 -15.14 31.73
CA ILE A 24 24.77 -15.45 32.76
C ILE A 24 24.14 -16.83 32.62
N SER A 25 23.64 -17.34 33.75
CA SER A 25 22.88 -18.61 33.80
C SER A 25 21.51 -18.50 33.10
N GLN A 26 20.90 -19.65 32.79
CA GLN A 26 19.53 -19.70 32.26
C GLN A 26 18.51 -19.04 33.20
N ALA A 27 18.63 -19.28 34.51
CA ALA A 27 17.69 -18.73 35.50
C ALA A 27 17.79 -17.20 35.57
N THR A 28 19.00 -16.66 35.50
CA THR A 28 19.24 -15.22 35.45
C THR A 28 18.69 -14.61 34.16
N PHE A 29 18.93 -15.25 33.01
CA PHE A 29 18.41 -14.79 31.72
C PHE A 29 16.87 -14.74 31.68
N SER A 30 16.20 -15.80 32.15
CA SER A 30 14.73 -15.82 32.20
C SER A 30 14.16 -14.67 33.05
N ARG A 31 14.79 -14.35 34.19
CA ARG A 31 14.39 -13.23 35.04
C ARG A 31 14.68 -11.87 34.38
N LEU A 32 15.78 -11.77 33.64
CA LEU A 32 16.15 -10.55 32.93
C LEU A 32 15.14 -10.24 31.82
N VAL A 33 14.83 -11.22 30.96
CA VAL A 33 13.83 -11.06 29.89
C VAL A 33 12.46 -10.72 30.47
N ALA A 34 12.04 -11.37 31.56
CA ALA A 34 10.74 -11.12 32.17
C ALA A 34 10.59 -9.70 32.77
N ARG A 35 11.67 -8.93 32.90
CA ARG A 35 11.66 -7.53 33.37
C ARG A 35 11.73 -6.53 32.22
N GLU A 36 11.91 -6.99 30.99
CA GLU A 36 12.10 -6.15 29.82
C GLU A 36 10.86 -6.21 28.93
N ASP A 37 9.90 -5.30 29.15
CA ASP A 37 8.59 -5.31 28.48
C ASP A 37 8.68 -5.24 26.94
N ARG A 38 9.77 -4.69 26.42
CA ARG A 38 10.00 -4.54 24.98
C ARG A 38 10.71 -5.73 24.35
N VAL A 39 11.17 -6.70 25.14
CA VAL A 39 11.83 -7.90 24.62
C VAL A 39 10.77 -8.96 24.38
N ILE A 40 10.53 -9.27 23.11
CA ILE A 40 9.59 -10.30 22.70
C ILE A 40 10.32 -11.61 22.40
N ARG A 41 9.61 -12.72 22.63
CA ARG A 41 10.04 -14.06 22.24
C ARG A 41 9.13 -14.56 21.12
N PHE A 42 9.71 -15.11 20.06
CA PHE A 42 8.97 -15.71 18.95
C PHE A 42 9.66 -16.99 18.45
N GLY A 43 8.95 -17.78 17.67
CA GLY A 43 9.41 -19.06 17.14
C GLY A 43 9.29 -20.22 18.14
N LYS A 44 9.37 -21.45 17.61
CA LYS A 44 9.13 -22.69 18.38
C LYS A 44 10.41 -23.53 18.51
N ALA A 45 10.57 -24.20 19.66
CA ALA A 45 11.68 -25.10 19.96
C ALA A 45 13.05 -24.48 19.60
N ARG A 46 13.86 -25.15 18.76
CA ARG A 46 15.19 -24.68 18.32
C ARG A 46 15.17 -23.36 17.54
N ALA A 47 14.03 -22.98 16.97
CA ALA A 47 13.84 -21.72 16.25
C ALA A 47 13.44 -20.56 17.17
N THR A 48 13.34 -20.76 18.49
CA THR A 48 13.04 -19.68 19.43
C THR A 48 14.08 -18.57 19.32
N ARG A 49 13.62 -17.34 19.17
CA ARG A 49 14.42 -16.11 19.13
C ARG A 49 13.81 -15.05 20.06
N TYR A 50 14.65 -14.10 20.43
CA TYR A 50 14.27 -12.90 21.17
C TYR A 50 14.57 -11.68 20.31
N ALA A 51 13.66 -10.73 20.26
CA ALA A 51 13.79 -9.47 19.53
C ALA A 51 13.40 -8.29 20.41
N LEU A 52 13.83 -7.10 20.02
CA LEU A 52 13.48 -5.85 20.72
C LEU A 52 12.44 -5.09 19.90
N LEU A 53 11.30 -4.80 20.52
CA LEU A 53 10.27 -3.96 19.95
C LEU A 53 10.76 -2.53 19.73
N ARG A 54 10.31 -1.93 18.63
CA ARG A 54 10.53 -0.54 18.27
C ARG A 54 9.17 0.12 17.99
N PRO A 55 8.41 0.49 19.04
CA PRO A 55 7.18 1.26 18.84
C PRO A 55 7.48 2.52 18.03
N TYR A 56 6.66 2.81 17.04
CA TYR A 56 6.84 3.97 16.17
C TYR A 56 5.60 4.85 16.27
N ARG A 57 5.80 6.11 16.69
CA ARG A 57 4.72 7.11 16.83
C ARG A 57 3.52 6.64 17.66
N GLY A 58 3.79 5.92 18.75
CA GLY A 58 2.75 5.38 19.65
C GLY A 58 2.05 4.13 19.12
N ILE A 59 2.43 3.61 17.95
CA ILE A 59 1.92 2.35 17.43
C ILE A 59 2.80 1.20 17.91
N GLU A 60 2.19 0.29 18.66
CA GLU A 60 2.83 -0.93 19.14
C GLU A 60 2.55 -2.14 18.25
N ARG A 61 1.41 -2.12 17.56
CA ARG A 61 0.90 -3.20 16.73
C ARG A 61 0.06 -2.64 15.60
N ILE A 62 0.33 -3.11 14.38
CA ILE A 62 -0.42 -2.75 13.18
C ILE A 62 -1.23 -3.96 12.73
N PRO A 63 -2.56 -3.96 12.94
CA PRO A 63 -3.41 -5.00 12.41
C PRO A 63 -3.51 -4.90 10.88
N VAL A 64 -3.48 -6.03 10.19
CA VAL A 64 -3.65 -6.13 8.73
C VAL A 64 -4.82 -7.07 8.42
N TRP A 65 -5.70 -6.64 7.52
CA TRP A 65 -6.80 -7.45 6.99
C TRP A 65 -6.69 -7.60 5.49
N ARG A 66 -7.35 -8.65 5.00
CA ARG A 66 -7.52 -8.95 3.59
C ARG A 66 -9.00 -9.04 3.26
N VAL A 67 -9.44 -8.30 2.25
CA VAL A 67 -10.76 -8.44 1.63
C VAL A 67 -10.68 -9.58 0.62
N ASP A 68 -11.60 -10.53 0.71
CA ASP A 68 -11.73 -11.64 -0.23
C ASP A 68 -12.61 -11.27 -1.44
N ASP A 69 -12.69 -12.19 -2.41
CA ASP A 69 -13.47 -12.01 -3.64
C ASP A 69 -14.99 -11.88 -3.39
N ALA A 70 -15.47 -12.27 -2.20
CA ALA A 70 -16.85 -12.07 -1.77
C ALA A 70 -17.07 -10.70 -1.12
N GLY A 71 -16.04 -9.85 -1.06
CA GLY A 71 -16.09 -8.54 -0.43
C GLY A 71 -16.15 -8.63 1.10
N LYS A 72 -15.61 -9.70 1.71
CA LYS A 72 -15.54 -9.86 3.16
C LYS A 72 -14.11 -9.65 3.65
N ALA A 73 -13.95 -8.78 4.64
CA ALA A 73 -12.67 -8.56 5.29
C ALA A 73 -12.39 -9.64 6.35
N HIS A 74 -11.19 -10.22 6.28
CA HIS A 74 -10.68 -11.20 7.25
C HIS A 74 -9.39 -10.69 7.87
N LYS A 75 -9.23 -10.94 9.17
CA LYS A 75 -7.96 -10.66 9.84
C LYS A 75 -6.87 -11.51 9.20
N PHE A 76 -5.80 -10.86 8.74
CA PHE A 76 -4.68 -11.54 8.10
C PHE A 76 -3.52 -11.73 9.08
N ALA A 77 -3.07 -10.64 9.71
CA ALA A 77 -1.95 -10.66 10.64
C ALA A 77 -1.93 -9.44 11.57
N ASP A 78 -1.06 -9.50 12.57
CA ASP A 78 -0.56 -8.36 13.34
C ASP A 78 0.92 -8.14 13.02
N ILE A 79 1.30 -6.89 12.77
CA ILE A 79 2.70 -6.48 12.54
C ILE A 79 3.20 -5.72 13.76
N GLN A 80 4.34 -6.13 14.31
CA GLN A 80 5.04 -5.43 15.37
C GLN A 80 6.41 -4.97 14.88
N LEU A 81 6.64 -3.65 14.89
CA LEU A 81 7.91 -3.06 14.50
C LEU A 81 9.01 -3.43 15.52
N CYS A 82 10.17 -3.82 15.01
CA CYS A 82 11.29 -4.31 15.82
C CYS A 82 12.59 -3.62 15.42
N TRP A 83 13.63 -3.83 16.23
CA TRP A 83 15.02 -3.57 15.83
C TRP A 83 15.63 -4.78 15.10
N PRO A 84 16.56 -4.58 14.13
CA PRO A 84 17.08 -3.30 13.67
C PRO A 84 16.01 -2.50 12.92
N GLN A 85 16.26 -1.19 12.75
CA GLN A 85 15.31 -0.30 12.10
C GLN A 85 14.85 -0.87 10.75
N GLY A 86 13.53 -0.81 10.52
CA GLY A 86 12.86 -1.34 9.35
C GLY A 86 12.40 -2.80 9.45
N SER A 87 12.88 -3.55 10.45
CA SER A 87 12.44 -4.93 10.67
C SER A 87 11.09 -5.02 11.39
N CYS A 88 10.39 -6.12 11.18
CA CYS A 88 9.15 -6.41 11.89
C CYS A 88 8.94 -7.90 12.14
N LEU A 89 8.18 -8.20 13.20
CA LEU A 89 7.58 -9.50 13.42
C LEU A 89 6.14 -9.46 12.93
N VAL A 90 5.76 -10.43 12.10
CA VAL A 90 4.39 -10.65 11.65
C VAL A 90 3.85 -11.90 12.35
N THR A 91 2.71 -11.76 13.01
CA THR A 91 1.96 -12.89 13.58
C THR A 91 0.66 -13.06 12.80
N GLY A 92 0.54 -14.17 12.07
CA GLY A 92 -0.65 -14.52 11.31
C GLY A 92 -1.87 -14.76 12.21
N ALA A 93 -3.07 -14.72 11.63
CA ALA A 93 -4.32 -15.00 12.35
C ALA A 93 -4.39 -16.43 12.92
N ASP A 94 -3.63 -17.36 12.34
CA ASP A 94 -3.42 -18.74 12.79
C ASP A 94 -2.34 -18.88 13.89
N GLY A 95 -1.66 -17.78 14.23
CA GLY A 95 -0.57 -17.74 15.20
C GLY A 95 0.81 -18.03 14.62
N ASP A 96 0.95 -18.14 13.30
CA ASP A 96 2.26 -18.31 12.67
C ASP A 96 3.08 -17.03 12.73
N GLU A 97 4.29 -17.13 13.29
CA GLU A 97 5.19 -16.00 13.49
C GLU A 97 6.29 -15.99 12.42
N ARG A 98 6.49 -14.85 11.76
CA ARG A 98 7.51 -14.67 10.72
C ARG A 98 8.24 -13.36 10.90
N TRP A 99 9.56 -13.42 10.89
CA TRP A 99 10.44 -12.26 10.91
C TRP A 99 10.66 -11.72 9.51
N PHE A 100 10.69 -10.41 9.37
CA PHE A 100 11.05 -9.71 8.14
C PHE A 100 12.09 -8.63 8.45
N ASP A 101 13.15 -8.55 7.64
CA ASP A 101 14.18 -7.51 7.73
C ASP A 101 13.75 -6.18 7.06
N GLY A 102 12.48 -6.07 6.68
CA GLY A 102 11.85 -4.94 6.02
C GLY A 102 10.32 -5.07 6.03
N LEU A 103 9.63 -4.25 5.24
CA LEU A 103 8.19 -4.44 4.98
C LEU A 103 7.93 -5.82 4.38
N PRO A 104 6.89 -6.55 4.83
CA PRO A 104 6.51 -7.81 4.22
C PRO A 104 6.27 -7.67 2.72
N TRP A 105 6.77 -8.64 1.94
CA TRP A 105 6.73 -8.59 0.46
C TRP A 105 5.32 -8.34 -0.09
N TYR A 106 4.29 -8.89 0.55
CA TYR A 106 2.89 -8.74 0.12
C TYR A 106 2.30 -7.35 0.39
N LEU A 107 2.98 -6.51 1.17
CA LEU A 107 2.63 -5.09 1.36
C LEU A 107 3.53 -4.16 0.55
N THR A 108 4.55 -4.68 -0.14
CA THR A 108 5.52 -3.85 -0.88
C THR A 108 4.85 -3.05 -2.00
N ASP A 109 3.87 -3.65 -2.68
CA ASP A 109 3.12 -2.97 -3.74
C ASP A 109 2.20 -1.84 -3.24
N LEU A 110 1.93 -1.79 -1.93
CA LEU A 110 1.15 -0.72 -1.31
C LEU A 110 1.97 0.54 -1.05
N ARG A 111 3.30 0.47 -1.18
CA ARG A 111 4.16 1.64 -1.01
C ARG A 111 3.66 2.79 -1.89
N PRO A 112 3.74 4.04 -1.41
CA PRO A 112 3.55 5.17 -2.31
C PRO A 112 4.60 5.07 -3.41
N GLN A 113 4.13 4.90 -4.63
CA GLN A 113 4.92 4.90 -5.86
C GLN A 113 4.01 5.25 -7.02
N GLY A 114 4.57 5.57 -8.17
CA GLY A 114 3.72 5.94 -9.28
C GLY A 114 3.15 7.35 -9.18
N PHE A 115 2.33 7.69 -10.17
CA PHE A 115 1.53 8.91 -10.21
C PHE A 115 0.59 9.02 -9.00
N LEU A 116 -0.22 8.00 -8.70
CA LEU A 116 -1.15 8.05 -7.57
C LEU A 116 -0.42 8.06 -6.22
N GLY A 117 0.64 7.26 -6.08
CA GLY A 117 1.39 7.12 -4.84
C GLY A 117 2.12 8.39 -4.42
N ARG A 118 2.70 9.13 -5.37
CA ARG A 118 3.31 10.43 -5.09
C ARG A 118 2.28 11.46 -4.63
N ALA A 119 1.14 11.56 -5.30
CA ALA A 119 0.10 12.51 -4.95
C ALA A 119 -0.38 12.33 -3.49
N TRP A 120 -0.75 11.10 -3.10
CA TRP A 120 -1.18 10.87 -1.72
C TRP A 120 -0.02 10.87 -0.73
N GLY A 121 1.15 10.37 -1.12
CA GLY A 121 2.33 10.34 -0.25
C GLY A 121 2.78 11.73 0.15
N ARG A 122 2.80 12.69 -0.79
CA ARG A 122 3.08 14.11 -0.52
C ARG A 122 2.03 14.73 0.40
N LYS A 123 0.74 14.47 0.15
CA LYS A 123 -0.35 14.94 1.02
C LYS A 123 -0.19 14.44 2.46
N LEU A 124 0.17 13.17 2.63
CA LEU A 124 0.41 12.60 3.96
C LEU A 124 1.73 13.06 4.57
N ALA A 125 2.78 13.31 3.78
CA ALA A 125 4.06 13.79 4.30
C ALA A 125 3.90 15.01 5.19
N ALA A 126 3.12 16.00 4.74
CA ALA A 126 2.81 17.20 5.50
C ALA A 126 2.02 16.90 6.79
N GLN A 127 1.00 16.03 6.71
CA GLN A 127 0.17 15.65 7.87
C GLN A 127 0.95 14.86 8.92
N LEU A 128 1.88 14.02 8.47
CA LEU A 128 2.65 13.12 9.29
C LEU A 128 4.01 13.70 9.66
N ASN A 129 4.36 14.93 9.28
CA ASN A 129 5.70 15.49 9.50
C ASN A 129 6.81 14.51 9.01
N LEU A 130 6.64 14.02 7.78
CA LEU A 130 7.61 13.21 7.05
C LEU A 130 8.16 14.04 5.88
N THR A 131 9.26 13.59 5.29
CA THR A 131 9.77 14.17 4.04
C THR A 131 8.76 14.01 2.90
N GLU A 132 8.62 15.02 2.06
CA GLU A 132 7.76 14.96 0.86
C GLU A 132 8.30 13.98 -0.20
N ASP A 133 9.61 13.70 -0.16
CA ASP A 133 10.22 12.71 -1.05
C ASP A 133 9.95 11.31 -0.50
N ILE A 134 8.87 10.71 -1.00
CA ILE A 134 8.43 9.34 -0.65
C ILE A 134 9.51 8.28 -0.85
N ARG A 135 10.54 8.52 -1.67
CA ARG A 135 11.65 7.58 -1.89
C ARG A 135 12.60 7.49 -0.70
N LEU A 136 12.55 8.48 0.18
CA LEU A 136 13.35 8.54 1.40
C LEU A 136 12.61 7.94 2.61
N TRP A 137 11.33 7.58 2.45
CA TRP A 137 10.55 6.97 3.52
C TRP A 137 11.14 5.62 3.91
N GLN A 138 11.37 5.46 5.21
CA GLN A 138 11.79 4.18 5.76
C GLN A 138 10.58 3.23 5.89
N GLU A 139 10.85 1.97 6.16
CA GLU A 139 9.81 0.93 6.25
C GLU A 139 8.72 1.28 7.28
N GLU A 140 9.10 1.83 8.43
CA GLU A 140 8.16 2.29 9.44
C GLU A 140 7.34 3.52 9.01
N ASP A 141 7.92 4.40 8.19
CA ASP A 141 7.23 5.58 7.67
C ASP A 141 6.16 5.15 6.67
N VAL A 142 6.51 4.20 5.80
CA VAL A 142 5.58 3.55 4.87
C VAL A 142 4.46 2.87 5.66
N LEU A 143 4.79 1.98 6.60
CA LEU A 143 3.78 1.27 7.40
C LEU A 143 2.86 2.23 8.15
N TYR A 144 3.43 3.27 8.77
CA TYR A 144 2.64 4.29 9.46
C TYR A 144 1.72 5.04 8.50
N ALA A 145 2.24 5.49 7.35
CA ALA A 145 1.45 6.16 6.34
C ALA A 145 0.31 5.28 5.81
N LEU A 146 0.56 3.97 5.63
CA LEU A 146 -0.48 3.00 5.28
C LEU A 146 -1.57 2.88 6.36
N THR A 147 -1.27 3.07 7.64
CA THR A 147 -2.32 3.10 8.68
C THR A 147 -3.21 4.35 8.62
N VAL A 148 -2.66 5.46 8.14
CA VAL A 148 -3.35 6.75 8.11
C VAL A 148 -4.06 7.00 6.78
N PHE A 149 -3.48 6.54 5.67
CA PHE A 149 -4.01 6.77 4.33
C PHE A 149 -5.48 6.35 4.24
N SER A 150 -6.31 7.26 3.74
CA SER A 150 -7.76 7.14 3.62
C SER A 150 -8.19 7.11 2.16
N GLY A 151 -7.57 6.23 1.36
CA GLY A 151 -7.93 6.02 -0.03
C GLY A 151 -8.03 4.53 -0.37
N GLU A 152 -8.20 4.22 -1.65
CA GLU A 152 -8.28 2.84 -2.13
C GLU A 152 -6.89 2.23 -2.34
N TYR A 153 -6.70 1.03 -1.81
CA TYR A 153 -5.54 0.20 -2.11
C TYR A 153 -5.80 -0.71 -3.31
N THR A 154 -4.72 -1.13 -3.95
CA THR A 154 -4.75 -2.26 -4.88
C THR A 154 -4.77 -3.57 -4.12
N GLY A 155 -5.55 -4.53 -4.62
CA GLY A 155 -5.55 -5.90 -4.14
C GLY A 155 -5.99 -6.05 -2.68
N GLY A 156 -7.12 -5.48 -2.28
CA GLY A 156 -7.86 -5.90 -1.07
C GLY A 156 -7.16 -5.80 0.29
N TRP A 157 -6.06 -5.07 0.43
CA TRP A 157 -5.38 -4.90 1.72
C TRP A 157 -5.97 -3.76 2.54
N LEU A 158 -6.15 -3.99 3.84
CA LEU A 158 -6.48 -2.95 4.81
C LEU A 158 -5.41 -2.95 5.89
N VAL A 159 -4.70 -1.84 6.05
CA VAL A 159 -3.59 -1.70 7.00
C VAL A 159 -4.00 -0.75 8.12
N GLY A 160 -4.00 -1.22 9.36
CA GLY A 160 -4.38 -0.44 10.55
C GLY A 160 -5.89 -0.39 10.84
N GLU A 161 -6.25 -0.38 12.13
CA GLU A 161 -7.64 -0.44 12.61
C GLU A 161 -8.52 0.65 12.02
N GLY A 162 -7.97 1.86 11.88
CA GLY A 162 -8.68 2.96 11.24
C GLY A 162 -9.16 2.62 9.83
N ASN A 163 -8.35 1.91 9.03
CA ASN A 163 -8.73 1.53 7.66
C ASN A 163 -9.80 0.44 7.64
N TYR A 164 -9.72 -0.54 8.54
CA TYR A 164 -10.77 -1.54 8.67
C TYR A 164 -12.11 -0.94 9.08
N GLN A 165 -12.11 -0.06 10.08
CA GLN A 165 -13.31 0.63 10.54
C GLN A 165 -13.91 1.54 9.45
N ARG A 166 -13.06 2.25 8.70
CA ARG A 166 -13.52 3.02 7.52
C ARG A 166 -14.15 2.11 6.48
N TRP A 167 -13.53 0.97 6.18
CA TRP A 167 -14.03 0.05 5.15
C TRP A 167 -15.39 -0.56 5.53
N ILE A 168 -15.57 -1.02 6.78
CA ILE A 168 -16.83 -1.66 7.20
C ILE A 168 -18.00 -0.67 7.31
N THR A 169 -17.72 0.60 7.56
CA THR A 169 -18.72 1.67 7.67
C THR A 169 -18.90 2.48 6.38
N ALA A 170 -18.07 2.23 5.37
CA ALA A 170 -18.14 2.93 4.10
C ALA A 170 -19.49 2.67 3.41
N GLN A 171 -20.10 3.75 2.94
CA GLN A 171 -21.23 3.64 2.02
C GLN A 171 -20.71 3.22 0.65
N ARG A 172 -21.50 2.43 -0.07
CA ARG A 172 -21.18 2.11 -1.46
C ARG A 172 -21.13 3.41 -2.27
N PRO A 173 -20.09 3.64 -3.08
CA PRO A 173 -20.01 4.82 -3.91
C PRO A 173 -21.17 4.86 -4.90
N ALA A 174 -21.67 6.06 -5.19
CA ALA A 174 -22.61 6.25 -6.29
C ALA A 174 -21.85 6.14 -7.61
N ALA A 175 -22.38 5.36 -8.56
CA ALA A 175 -21.76 5.19 -9.85
C ALA A 175 -21.92 6.47 -10.69
N ILE A 176 -20.83 6.96 -11.26
CA ILE A 176 -20.85 8.03 -12.24
C ILE A 176 -21.73 7.58 -13.43
N PRO A 177 -22.82 8.29 -13.74
CA PRO A 177 -23.72 7.94 -14.83
C PRO A 177 -23.06 8.08 -16.21
N LEU A 178 -23.50 7.26 -17.18
CA LEU A 178 -22.95 7.27 -18.55
C LEU A 178 -23.03 8.65 -19.23
N ASP A 179 -24.14 9.37 -19.05
CA ASP A 179 -24.40 10.68 -19.65
C ASP A 179 -23.58 11.82 -19.04
N GLN A 180 -23.06 11.62 -17.82
CA GLN A 180 -22.27 12.61 -17.08
C GLN A 180 -20.78 12.28 -17.06
N LYS A 181 -20.39 11.12 -17.62
CA LYS A 181 -19.05 10.53 -17.43
C LYS A 181 -17.91 11.45 -17.84
N LEU A 182 -17.98 12.07 -19.03
CA LEU A 182 -16.94 12.98 -19.52
C LEU A 182 -16.74 14.17 -18.58
N THR A 183 -17.82 14.82 -18.14
CA THR A 183 -17.77 15.96 -17.21
C THR A 183 -17.09 15.59 -15.89
N HIS A 184 -17.46 14.45 -15.29
CA HIS A 184 -16.81 13.97 -14.06
C HIS A 184 -15.35 13.60 -14.30
N TYR A 185 -15.00 13.00 -15.45
CA TYR A 185 -13.63 12.58 -15.75
C TYR A 185 -12.70 13.75 -16.00
N GLU A 186 -13.17 14.82 -16.64
CA GLU A 186 -12.43 16.07 -16.77
C GLU A 186 -12.14 16.68 -15.39
N GLN A 187 -13.12 16.69 -14.49
CA GLN A 187 -12.94 17.18 -13.11
C GLN A 187 -11.92 16.32 -12.34
N LEU A 188 -12.09 15.00 -12.34
CA LEU A 188 -11.19 14.07 -11.65
C LEU A 188 -9.76 14.13 -12.20
N ALA A 189 -9.59 14.28 -13.52
CA ALA A 189 -8.28 14.49 -14.13
C ALA A 189 -7.65 15.81 -13.68
N SER A 190 -8.43 16.89 -13.63
CA SER A 190 -7.96 18.19 -13.11
C SER A 190 -7.50 18.07 -11.66
N ASP A 191 -8.29 17.44 -10.79
CA ASP A 191 -7.97 17.24 -9.38
C ASP A 191 -6.71 16.37 -9.21
N ALA A 192 -6.60 15.31 -10.00
CA ALA A 192 -5.44 14.42 -9.99
C ALA A 192 -4.16 15.14 -10.44
N LEU A 193 -4.24 16.02 -11.44
CA LEU A 193 -3.11 16.85 -11.90
C LEU A 193 -2.75 17.93 -10.88
N ALA A 194 -3.73 18.53 -10.20
CA ALA A 194 -3.50 19.54 -9.17
C ALA A 194 -2.80 18.99 -7.92
N GLY A 195 -3.01 17.69 -7.62
CA GLY A 195 -2.29 16.97 -6.57
C GLY A 195 -0.82 16.66 -6.91
N GLU A 196 -0.39 16.93 -8.15
CA GLU A 196 0.95 16.67 -8.63
C GLU A 196 1.71 17.93 -9.02
N ILE A 197 3.04 17.85 -8.95
CA ILE A 197 3.89 18.91 -9.50
C ILE A 197 3.96 18.67 -11.02
N VAL A 198 3.36 19.56 -11.80
CA VAL A 198 3.44 19.56 -13.27
C VAL A 198 4.92 19.53 -13.70
N GLY A 199 5.33 18.49 -14.41
CA GLY A 199 6.72 18.28 -14.83
C GLY A 199 7.59 17.40 -13.92
N SER A 200 7.07 16.96 -12.76
CA SER A 200 7.75 16.02 -11.84
C SER A 200 7.59 14.55 -12.24
N SER A 201 6.91 14.24 -13.35
CA SER A 201 6.86 12.92 -13.97
C SER A 201 8.22 12.52 -14.56
N ALA A 202 9.27 12.58 -13.75
CA ALA A 202 10.55 11.94 -14.02
C ALA A 202 10.30 10.42 -14.00
N GLY A 203 10.05 9.83 -15.18
CA GLY A 203 9.92 8.38 -15.34
C GLY A 203 8.84 7.88 -16.30
N GLY A 204 8.05 8.75 -16.95
CA GLY A 204 7.08 8.29 -17.95
C GLY A 204 5.84 7.59 -17.36
N GLU A 205 5.54 7.84 -16.09
CA GLU A 205 4.35 7.29 -15.46
C GLU A 205 3.08 8.02 -15.91
N GLN A 206 2.10 7.24 -16.33
CA GLN A 206 0.86 7.74 -16.94
C GLN A 206 -0.12 8.31 -15.90
N PRO A 207 -0.67 9.52 -16.13
CA PRO A 207 -1.73 10.09 -15.30
C PRO A 207 -2.93 9.17 -15.22
N LYS A 208 -3.45 8.99 -14.01
CA LYS A 208 -4.60 8.12 -13.77
C LYS A 208 -5.35 8.50 -12.49
N PHE A 209 -6.62 8.12 -12.41
CA PHE A 209 -7.44 8.17 -11.20
C PHE A 209 -8.30 6.90 -11.09
N THR A 210 -8.85 6.62 -9.91
CA THR A 210 -9.85 5.57 -9.71
C THR A 210 -11.21 6.20 -9.41
N CYS A 211 -12.28 5.55 -9.86
CA CYS A 211 -13.65 5.94 -9.52
C CYS A 211 -14.61 4.76 -9.67
N TYR A 212 -15.86 4.95 -9.25
CA TYR A 212 -16.93 4.00 -9.48
C TYR A 212 -17.86 4.55 -10.56
N ALA A 213 -18.06 3.80 -11.65
CA ALA A 213 -18.75 4.27 -12.85
C ALA A 213 -19.69 3.22 -13.42
N GLN A 214 -20.72 3.68 -14.15
CA GLN A 214 -21.51 2.82 -15.03
C GLN A 214 -20.67 2.40 -16.23
N THR A 215 -20.54 1.10 -16.48
CA THR A 215 -19.83 0.53 -17.63
C THR A 215 -20.79 -0.34 -18.45
N PRO A 216 -20.42 -0.77 -19.67
CA PRO A 216 -21.23 -1.72 -20.43
C PRO A 216 -21.53 -3.03 -19.68
N SER A 217 -20.67 -3.44 -18.74
CA SER A 217 -20.83 -4.64 -17.92
C SER A 217 -21.54 -4.39 -16.58
N GLY A 218 -22.05 -3.16 -16.36
CA GLY A 218 -22.70 -2.72 -15.13
C GLY A 218 -21.87 -1.73 -14.32
N ASN A 219 -22.27 -1.47 -13.08
CA ASN A 219 -21.51 -0.55 -12.22
C ASN A 219 -20.21 -1.21 -11.75
N LYS A 220 -19.06 -0.57 -11.98
CA LYS A 220 -17.74 -1.12 -11.69
C LYS A 220 -16.82 -0.08 -11.07
N HIS A 221 -15.89 -0.54 -10.24
CA HIS A 221 -14.69 0.24 -9.95
C HIS A 221 -13.81 0.22 -11.20
N VAL A 222 -13.32 1.39 -11.61
CA VAL A 222 -12.52 1.56 -12.82
C VAL A 222 -11.23 2.32 -12.50
N LEU A 223 -10.18 2.01 -13.26
CA LEU A 223 -8.98 2.81 -13.35
C LEU A 223 -9.03 3.59 -14.66
N VAL A 224 -8.97 4.91 -14.60
CA VAL A 224 -9.02 5.76 -15.78
C VAL A 224 -7.65 6.38 -16.00
N LYS A 225 -6.99 6.00 -17.10
CA LYS A 225 -5.76 6.65 -17.56
C LYS A 225 -6.13 7.79 -18.50
N PHE A 226 -5.42 8.90 -18.47
CA PHE A 226 -5.82 10.08 -19.25
C PHE A 226 -4.65 10.90 -19.78
N THR A 227 -4.92 11.69 -20.83
CA THR A 227 -4.00 12.72 -21.32
C THR A 227 -4.24 14.06 -20.63
N VAL A 228 -3.22 14.93 -20.61
CA VAL A 228 -3.44 16.34 -20.25
C VAL A 228 -4.33 17.04 -21.28
N PRO A 229 -5.15 18.03 -20.88
CA PRO A 229 -6.09 18.68 -21.79
C PRO A 229 -5.40 19.54 -22.88
N GLN A 230 -4.17 20.00 -22.63
CA GLN A 230 -3.43 20.80 -23.61
C GLN A 230 -3.06 19.96 -24.83
N GLN A 231 -3.44 20.43 -26.01
CA GLN A 231 -3.10 19.81 -27.29
C GLN A 231 -1.64 20.12 -27.66
N THR A 232 -0.80 19.10 -27.59
CA THR A 232 0.61 19.12 -27.99
C THR A 232 0.92 17.83 -28.75
N ALA A 233 2.01 17.80 -29.52
CA ALA A 233 2.46 16.56 -30.15
C ALA A 233 2.78 15.44 -29.13
N VAL A 234 3.05 15.80 -27.87
CA VAL A 234 3.25 14.83 -26.78
C VAL A 234 1.91 14.27 -26.31
N SER A 235 0.93 15.12 -25.99
CA SER A 235 -0.39 14.67 -25.52
C SER A 235 -1.17 13.90 -26.59
N GLN A 236 -0.99 14.24 -27.88
CA GLN A 236 -1.54 13.45 -28.99
C GLN A 236 -0.95 12.05 -29.04
N ARG A 237 0.38 11.91 -29.01
CA ARG A 237 1.05 10.59 -28.96
C ARG A 237 0.60 9.76 -27.77
N TRP A 238 0.43 10.38 -26.60
CA TRP A 238 -0.12 9.70 -25.43
C TRP A 238 -1.57 9.27 -25.63
N GLY A 239 -2.40 10.08 -26.26
CA GLY A 239 -3.76 9.73 -26.62
C GLY A 239 -3.81 8.53 -27.58
N ASP A 240 -2.95 8.53 -28.59
CA ASP A 240 -2.82 7.41 -29.53
C ASP A 240 -2.38 6.13 -28.82
N LEU A 241 -1.45 6.22 -27.85
CA LEU A 241 -1.04 5.08 -27.02
C LEU A 241 -2.18 4.53 -26.14
N LEU A 242 -3.03 5.40 -25.58
CA LEU A 242 -4.20 4.98 -24.82
C LEU A 242 -5.22 4.25 -25.70
N ILE A 243 -5.45 4.75 -26.90
CA ILE A 243 -6.32 4.10 -27.88
C ILE A 243 -5.73 2.75 -28.30
N ALA A 244 -4.42 2.71 -28.57
CA ALA A 244 -3.71 1.48 -28.92
C ALA A 244 -3.77 0.44 -27.79
N GLU A 245 -3.67 0.86 -26.53
CA GLU A 245 -3.82 -0.03 -25.38
C GLU A 245 -5.22 -0.67 -25.34
N SER A 246 -6.28 0.13 -25.55
CA SER A 246 -7.65 -0.40 -25.64
C SER A 246 -7.83 -1.39 -26.79
N ILE A 247 -7.28 -1.08 -27.97
CA ILE A 247 -7.35 -1.96 -29.15
C ILE A 247 -6.58 -3.25 -28.89
N ALA A 248 -5.38 -3.18 -28.29
CA ALA A 248 -4.60 -4.36 -27.94
C ALA A 248 -5.34 -5.25 -26.94
N ALA A 249 -5.95 -4.66 -25.90
CA ALA A 249 -6.78 -5.40 -24.94
C ALA A 249 -7.96 -6.08 -25.65
N GLN A 250 -8.63 -5.40 -26.60
CA GLN A 250 -9.71 -5.98 -27.38
C GLN A 250 -9.24 -7.16 -28.23
N ILE A 251 -8.13 -7.02 -28.96
CA ILE A 251 -7.55 -8.09 -29.78
C ILE A 251 -7.23 -9.33 -28.94
N LEU A 252 -6.69 -9.14 -27.74
CA LEU A 252 -6.44 -10.25 -26.81
C LEU A 252 -7.75 -10.96 -26.42
N ARG A 253 -8.81 -10.21 -26.08
CA ARG A 253 -10.13 -10.79 -25.74
C ARG A 253 -10.75 -11.53 -26.91
N ASP A 254 -10.71 -10.96 -28.11
CA ASP A 254 -11.20 -11.58 -29.34
C ASP A 254 -10.46 -12.89 -29.66
N GLY A 255 -9.18 -12.97 -29.26
CA GLY A 255 -8.35 -14.18 -29.33
C GLY A 255 -8.55 -15.17 -28.17
N GLY A 256 -9.48 -14.92 -27.25
CA GLY A 256 -9.75 -15.78 -26.09
C GLY A 256 -8.73 -15.65 -24.95
N ILE A 257 -7.86 -14.65 -24.99
CA ILE A 257 -6.91 -14.35 -23.91
C ILE A 257 -7.60 -13.38 -22.93
N HIS A 258 -7.62 -13.74 -21.64
CA HIS A 258 -8.15 -12.85 -20.60
C HIS A 258 -7.38 -11.53 -20.58
N ALA A 259 -8.07 -10.44 -20.91
CA ALA A 259 -7.57 -9.08 -20.88
C ALA A 259 -8.66 -8.16 -20.34
N ILE A 260 -8.27 -6.93 -19.99
CA ILE A 260 -9.16 -5.99 -19.30
C ILE A 260 -10.24 -5.45 -20.23
N GLU A 261 -11.48 -5.35 -19.72
CA GLU A 261 -12.52 -4.58 -20.39
C GLU A 261 -12.18 -3.10 -20.30
N SER A 262 -12.20 -2.41 -21.44
CA SER A 262 -11.84 -1.01 -21.50
C SER A 262 -12.67 -0.20 -22.49
N THR A 263 -12.93 1.05 -22.15
CA THR A 263 -13.65 2.02 -22.98
C THR A 263 -12.80 3.27 -23.15
N VAL A 264 -12.65 3.71 -24.40
CA VAL A 264 -12.02 5.01 -24.70
C VAL A 264 -13.08 6.09 -24.81
N LEU A 265 -12.85 7.20 -24.13
CA LEU A 265 -13.68 8.40 -24.19
C LEU A 265 -12.81 9.57 -24.67
N VAL A 266 -13.36 10.38 -25.57
CA VAL A 266 -12.66 11.54 -26.12
C VAL A 266 -13.56 12.75 -25.99
N THR A 267 -13.04 13.81 -25.39
CA THR A 267 -13.74 15.09 -25.22
C THR A 267 -13.68 15.92 -26.50
N SER A 268 -14.47 16.99 -26.56
CA SER A 268 -14.43 17.95 -27.67
C SER A 268 -13.07 18.63 -27.85
N ASN A 269 -12.30 18.79 -26.76
CA ASN A 269 -10.93 19.33 -26.79
C ASN A 269 -9.86 18.26 -27.09
N ARG A 270 -10.26 17.04 -27.48
CA ARG A 270 -9.42 15.87 -27.80
C ARG A 270 -8.55 15.38 -26.63
N GLN A 271 -8.97 15.61 -25.39
CA GLN A 271 -8.46 14.87 -24.24
C GLN A 271 -8.97 13.44 -24.31
N VAL A 272 -8.09 12.47 -24.03
CA VAL A 272 -8.38 11.04 -24.15
C VAL A 272 -8.37 10.42 -22.76
N PHE A 273 -9.39 9.62 -22.48
CA PHE A 273 -9.53 8.82 -21.28
C PHE A 273 -9.67 7.35 -21.68
N LEU A 274 -8.85 6.49 -21.10
CA LEU A 274 -8.97 5.04 -21.14
C LEU A 274 -9.52 4.57 -19.80
N GLU A 275 -10.81 4.27 -19.78
CA GLU A 275 -11.46 3.60 -18.66
C GLU A 275 -11.17 2.10 -18.76
N ALA A 276 -10.58 1.52 -17.72
CA ALA A 276 -10.37 0.08 -17.59
C ALA A 276 -11.09 -0.44 -16.34
N GLU A 277 -11.90 -1.49 -16.48
CA GLU A 277 -12.56 -2.14 -15.34
C GLU A 277 -11.52 -2.72 -14.39
N ARG A 278 -11.67 -2.56 -13.07
CA ARG A 278 -10.76 -3.20 -12.11
C ARG A 278 -11.13 -4.67 -11.92
N PHE A 279 -10.12 -5.52 -11.81
CA PHE A 279 -10.27 -6.96 -11.56
C PHE A 279 -9.94 -7.38 -10.12
N ASP A 280 -9.52 -6.42 -9.29
CA ASP A 280 -9.04 -6.61 -7.92
C ASP A 280 -10.04 -6.18 -6.85
#